data_AF-A0A7L3GK30-F1
#
_entry.id   AF-A0A7L3GK30-F1
#
_cell.length_a   1.000
_cell.length_b   1.000
_cell.length_c   1.000
_cell.angle_alpha   90.00
_cell.angle_beta   90.00
_cell.angle_gamma   90.00
#
_symmetry.space_group_name_H-M   'P 1'
#
loop_
_entity.id
_entity.type
_entity.pdbx_description
1 polymer ?
#
loop_
_entity_poly.entity_id
_entity_poly.type
_entity_poly.pdbx_seq_one_letter_code
_entity_poly.pdbx_strand_id
1 'polypeptide(L)'
;VEQVFKQLFYMINAVTLNNLLLRKDICSWSTGMQLRYNISQLEEWLHTKNLQRSGAVRTLEPLIQVAQLLQLKKKTLEDAEAICSLCTVLTMQQVVKILHLYTPVNEFEGRVTVAFIRHVQTHFQKQNDSSQLLLDTKYLFPVFFRYNPSSITLDSIHVPACLNLEFLNKV
;
A
#
# COMPACT_ATOMS: atom_id res chain seq x y z
N VAL A 1 -1.44 17.22 9.13
CA VAL A 1 -1.84 15.82 9.40
C VAL A 1 -1.84 14.93 8.16
N GLU A 2 -2.21 15.42 6.96
CA GLU A 2 -2.22 14.62 5.72
C GLU A 2 -0.93 13.82 5.45
N GLN A 3 0.23 14.47 5.59
CA GLN A 3 1.54 13.81 5.39
C GLN A 3 1.78 12.64 6.35
N VAL A 4 1.26 12.72 7.58
CA VAL A 4 1.35 11.62 8.57
C VAL A 4 0.55 10.42 8.09
N PHE A 5 -0.68 10.62 7.61
CA PHE A 5 -1.51 9.53 7.12
C PHE A 5 -1.00 8.93 5.81
N LYS A 6 -0.40 9.74 4.93
CA LYS A 6 0.32 9.22 3.76
C LYS A 6 1.45 8.27 4.17
N GLN A 7 2.24 8.65 5.18
CA GLN A 7 3.33 7.79 5.69
C GLN A 7 2.80 6.51 6.36
N LEU A 8 1.73 6.60 7.15
CA LEU A 8 1.11 5.44 7.79
C LEU A 8 0.56 4.45 6.77
N PHE A 9 -0.11 4.92 5.71
CA PHE A 9 -0.64 4.06 4.66
C PHE A 9 0.47 3.38 3.85
N TYR A 10 1.58 4.08 3.61
CA TYR A 10 2.76 3.46 3.03
C TYR A 10 3.33 2.36 3.92
N MET A 11 3.42 2.57 5.23
CA MET A 11 3.87 1.53 6.17
C MET A 11 2.93 0.32 6.16
N ILE A 12 1.61 0.52 6.15
CA ILE A 12 0.62 -0.56 6.02
C ILE A 12 0.87 -1.35 4.73
N ASN A 13 1.06 -0.66 3.60
CA ASN A 13 1.38 -1.26 2.31
C ASN A 13 2.68 -2.08 2.36
N ALA A 14 3.77 -1.48 2.83
CA ALA A 14 5.09 -2.11 2.89
C ALA A 14 5.11 -3.35 3.79
N VAL A 15 4.55 -3.25 5.00
CA VAL A 15 4.52 -4.38 5.94
C VAL A 15 3.65 -5.51 5.41
N THR A 16 2.45 -5.20 4.90
CA THR A 16 1.53 -6.23 4.39
C THR A 16 2.09 -6.93 3.16
N LEU A 17 2.63 -6.17 2.19
CA LEU A 17 3.22 -6.74 0.99
C LEU A 17 4.44 -7.61 1.30
N ASN A 18 5.33 -7.14 2.18
CA ASN A 18 6.50 -7.92 2.57
C ASN A 18 6.10 -9.24 3.25
N ASN A 19 5.06 -9.22 4.09
CA ASN A 19 4.55 -10.46 4.68
C ASN A 19 4.03 -11.43 3.60
N LEU A 20 3.24 -10.94 2.63
CA LEU A 20 2.76 -11.73 1.48
C LEU A 20 3.91 -12.36 0.67
N LEU A 21 4.99 -11.62 0.45
CA LEU A 21 6.14 -12.09 -0.32
C LEU A 21 7.04 -13.09 0.43
N LEU A 22 6.94 -13.16 1.75
CA LEU A 22 7.77 -14.02 2.61
C LEU A 22 7.08 -15.30 3.06
N ARG A 23 5.74 -15.35 3.05
CA ARG A 23 4.95 -16.49 3.58
C ARG A 23 4.24 -17.26 2.47
N LYS A 24 4.41 -18.59 2.48
CA LYS A 24 3.86 -19.51 1.45
C LYS A 24 2.37 -19.82 1.64
N ASP A 25 1.84 -19.62 2.84
CA ASP A 25 0.51 -20.06 3.27
C ASP A 25 -0.58 -19.00 3.10
N ILE A 26 -0.22 -17.79 2.64
CA ILE A 26 -1.14 -16.66 2.65
C ILE A 26 -1.54 -16.17 1.26
N CYS A 27 -0.83 -16.53 0.19
CA CYS A 27 -1.20 -16.11 -1.17
C CYS A 27 -2.30 -17.02 -1.74
N SER A 28 -3.56 -16.59 -1.64
CA SER A 28 -4.72 -17.32 -2.15
C SER A 28 -5.78 -16.36 -2.69
N TRP A 29 -6.79 -16.90 -3.40
CA TRP A 29 -7.95 -16.12 -3.85
C TRP A 29 -8.68 -15.45 -2.68
N SER A 30 -8.89 -16.18 -1.58
CA SER A 30 -9.58 -15.67 -0.39
C SER A 30 -8.81 -14.52 0.27
N THR A 31 -7.48 -14.61 0.34
CA THR A 31 -6.64 -13.50 0.81
C THR A 31 -6.80 -12.28 -0.09
N GLY A 32 -6.88 -12.46 -1.42
CA GLY A 32 -7.17 -11.36 -2.34
C GLY A 32 -8.50 -10.67 -2.01
N MET A 33 -9.55 -11.44 -1.73
CA MET A 33 -10.87 -10.90 -1.37
C MET A 33 -10.81 -10.12 -0.05
N GLN A 34 -10.15 -10.67 0.97
CA GLN A 34 -9.96 -10.01 2.26
C GLN A 34 -9.15 -8.71 2.12
N LEU A 35 -8.09 -8.70 1.32
CA LEU A 35 -7.30 -7.50 1.05
C LEU A 35 -8.15 -6.40 0.42
N ARG A 36 -8.97 -6.74 -0.59
CA ARG A 36 -9.89 -5.76 -1.22
C ARG A 36 -10.84 -5.13 -0.22
N TYR A 37 -11.45 -5.96 0.63
CA TYR A 37 -12.34 -5.46 1.69
C TYR A 37 -11.59 -4.55 2.68
N ASN A 38 -10.42 -4.97 3.17
CA ASN A 38 -9.63 -4.16 4.09
C ASN A 38 -9.22 -2.82 3.47
N ILE A 39 -8.83 -2.82 2.20
CA ILE A 39 -8.48 -1.59 1.47
C ILE A 39 -9.70 -0.68 1.32
N SER A 40 -10.89 -1.20 0.98
CA SER A 40 -12.09 -0.36 0.89
C SER A 40 -12.46 0.28 2.23
N GLN A 41 -12.27 -0.43 3.34
CA GLN A 41 -12.49 0.14 4.68
C GLN A 41 -11.48 1.26 4.99
N LEU A 42 -10.22 1.13 4.55
CA LEU A 42 -9.21 2.18 4.72
C LEU A 42 -9.50 3.41 3.85
N GLU A 43 -9.98 3.21 2.62
CA GLU A 43 -10.40 4.28 1.72
C GLU A 43 -11.61 5.04 2.27
N GLU A 44 -12.62 4.32 2.76
CA GLU A 44 -13.81 4.90 3.39
C GLU A 44 -13.44 5.67 4.67
N TRP A 45 -12.50 5.15 5.46
CA TRP A 45 -12.00 5.85 6.63
C TRP A 45 -11.35 7.19 6.25
N LEU A 46 -10.54 7.24 5.19
CA LEU A 46 -9.98 8.50 4.68
C LEU A 46 -11.09 9.46 4.21
N HIS A 47 -12.19 8.93 3.67
CA HIS A 47 -13.32 9.72 3.17
C HIS A 47 -14.02 10.40 4.33
N THR A 48 -14.38 9.62 5.35
CA THR A 48 -14.99 10.09 6.59
C THR A 48 -14.13 11.13 7.33
N LYS A 49 -12.80 11.09 7.16
CA LYS A 49 -11.86 12.05 7.77
C LYS A 49 -11.50 13.24 6.88
N ASN A 50 -12.08 13.37 5.69
CA ASN A 50 -11.73 14.40 4.69
C ASN A 50 -10.23 14.38 4.29
N LEU A 51 -9.62 13.20 4.26
CA LEU A 51 -8.19 13.01 3.96
C LEU A 51 -7.92 12.46 2.55
N GLN A 52 -8.90 12.50 1.65
CA GLN A 52 -8.77 11.96 0.29
C GLN A 52 -7.63 12.59 -0.52
N ARG A 53 -7.35 13.88 -0.29
CA ARG A 53 -6.27 14.62 -0.96
C ARG A 53 -4.88 14.40 -0.35
N SER A 54 -4.77 13.65 0.75
CA SER A 54 -3.49 13.38 1.43
C SER A 54 -2.50 12.58 0.58
N GLY A 55 -2.99 11.89 -0.47
CA GLY A 55 -2.21 10.97 -1.27
C GLY A 55 -1.98 9.61 -0.60
N ALA A 56 -2.62 9.34 0.54
CA ALA A 56 -2.52 8.08 1.27
C ALA A 56 -3.02 6.87 0.45
N VAL A 57 -4.17 6.99 -0.24
CA VAL A 57 -4.72 5.92 -1.10
C VAL A 57 -3.71 5.46 -2.16
N ARG A 58 -3.01 6.39 -2.80
CA ARG A 58 -2.01 6.09 -3.85
C ARG A 58 -0.86 5.22 -3.33
N THR A 59 -0.58 5.25 -2.03
CA THR A 59 0.47 4.41 -1.43
C THR A 59 0.05 2.94 -1.30
N LEU A 60 -1.26 2.64 -1.39
CA LEU A 60 -1.81 1.28 -1.36
C LEU A 60 -1.90 0.63 -2.74
N GLU A 61 -1.59 1.35 -3.82
CA GLU A 61 -1.66 0.83 -5.20
C GLU A 61 -0.95 -0.53 -5.39
N PRO A 62 0.24 -0.80 -4.82
CA PRO A 62 0.84 -2.12 -4.89
C PRO A 62 -0.05 -3.21 -4.28
N LEU A 63 -0.63 -3.00 -3.10
CA LEU A 63 -1.55 -3.96 -2.48
C LEU A 63 -2.85 -4.14 -3.28
N ILE A 64 -3.36 -3.08 -3.92
CA ILE A 64 -4.55 -3.17 -4.79
C ILE A 64 -4.25 -4.13 -5.96
N GLN A 65 -3.11 -3.94 -6.64
CA GLN A 65 -2.68 -4.81 -7.73
C GLN A 65 -2.46 -6.25 -7.27
N VAL A 66 -1.88 -6.46 -6.08
CA VAL A 66 -1.71 -7.81 -5.50
C VAL A 66 -3.06 -8.47 -5.24
N ALA A 67 -4.01 -7.75 -4.66
CA ALA A 67 -5.33 -8.29 -4.36
C ALA A 67 -6.08 -8.70 -5.64
N GLN A 68 -5.94 -7.91 -6.71
CA GLN A 68 -6.46 -8.22 -8.04
C GLN A 68 -5.73 -9.41 -8.70
N LEU A 69 -4.39 -9.43 -8.66
CA LEU A 69 -3.55 -10.53 -9.18
C LEU A 69 -3.92 -11.88 -8.54
N LEU A 70 -4.16 -11.90 -7.23
CA LEU A 70 -4.59 -13.11 -6.53
C LEU A 70 -5.94 -13.63 -7.03
N GLN A 71 -6.83 -12.75 -7.50
CA GLN A 71 -8.17 -13.09 -7.98
C GLN A 71 -8.27 -13.36 -9.49
N LEU A 72 -7.27 -12.95 -10.28
CA LEU A 72 -7.24 -13.22 -11.72
C LEU A 72 -7.07 -14.72 -12.03
N LYS A 73 -7.52 -15.11 -13.22
CA LYS A 73 -7.20 -16.41 -13.80
C LYS A 73 -5.70 -16.46 -14.16
N LYS A 74 -5.13 -17.67 -14.14
CA LYS A 74 -3.69 -17.91 -14.23
C LYS A 74 -3.38 -19.14 -15.10
N LYS A 75 -4.14 -19.32 -16.19
CA LYS A 75 -4.11 -20.55 -17.02
C LYS A 75 -3.68 -20.28 -18.46
N THR A 76 -4.22 -19.27 -19.12
CA THR A 76 -4.00 -19.04 -20.58
C THR A 76 -2.97 -17.96 -20.87
N LEU A 77 -2.61 -17.76 -22.14
CA LEU A 77 -1.69 -16.68 -22.51
C LEU A 77 -2.35 -15.31 -22.31
N GLU A 78 -3.64 -15.22 -22.61
CA GLU A 78 -4.44 -14.01 -22.40
C GLU A 78 -4.51 -13.63 -20.90
N ASP A 79 -4.60 -14.62 -20.01
CA ASP A 79 -4.52 -14.40 -18.56
C ASP A 79 -3.17 -13.77 -18.16
N ALA A 80 -2.07 -14.24 -18.76
CA ALA A 80 -0.73 -13.71 -18.48
C ALA A 80 -0.56 -12.28 -19.01
N GLU A 81 -1.08 -11.97 -20.20
CA GLU A 81 -1.12 -10.60 -20.75
C GLU A 81 -1.95 -9.66 -19.89
N ALA A 82 -3.10 -10.14 -19.38
CA ALA A 82 -3.94 -9.39 -18.45
C ALA A 82 -3.19 -9.09 -17.14
N ILE A 83 -2.43 -10.05 -16.60
CA ILE A 83 -1.58 -9.83 -15.41
C ILE A 83 -0.51 -8.78 -15.68
N CYS A 84 0.17 -8.84 -16.84
CA CYS A 84 1.21 -7.87 -17.21
C CYS A 84 0.62 -6.46 -17.38
N SER A 85 -0.60 -6.36 -17.92
CA SER A 85 -1.29 -5.08 -18.10
C SER A 85 -1.81 -4.50 -16.79
N LEU A 86 -2.21 -5.36 -15.84
CA LEU A 86 -2.68 -4.97 -14.52
C LEU A 86 -1.54 -4.47 -13.63
N CYS A 87 -0.42 -5.21 -13.59
CA CYS A 87 0.65 -5.02 -12.63
C CYS A 87 1.63 -3.94 -13.09
N THR A 88 1.20 -2.68 -13.06
CA THR A 88 2.00 -1.53 -13.53
C THR A 88 2.92 -0.95 -12.45
N VAL A 89 2.66 -1.22 -11.18
CA VAL A 89 3.43 -0.66 -10.03
C VAL A 89 4.28 -1.73 -9.35
N LEU A 90 3.86 -3.00 -9.41
CA LEU A 90 4.66 -4.12 -8.90
C LEU A 90 5.88 -4.38 -9.79
N THR A 91 6.99 -4.81 -9.17
CA THR A 91 8.15 -5.29 -9.93
C THR A 91 7.88 -6.69 -10.49
N MET A 92 8.55 -7.04 -11.59
CA MET A 92 8.47 -8.39 -12.15
C MET A 92 8.78 -9.45 -11.08
N GLN A 93 9.78 -9.21 -10.23
CA GLN A 93 10.17 -10.15 -9.18
C GLN A 93 9.06 -10.36 -8.15
N GLN A 94 8.33 -9.32 -7.78
CA GLN A 94 7.18 -9.41 -6.87
C GLN A 94 6.05 -10.23 -7.49
N VAL A 95 5.69 -9.94 -8.75
CA VAL A 95 4.64 -10.67 -9.46
C VAL A 95 4.97 -12.16 -9.56
N VAL A 96 6.20 -12.47 -10.01
CA VAL A 96 6.70 -13.85 -10.11
C VAL A 96 6.69 -14.54 -8.76
N LYS A 97 7.11 -13.85 -7.69
CA LYS A 97 7.11 -14.42 -6.34
C LYS A 97 5.69 -14.75 -5.90
N ILE A 98 4.74 -13.85 -6.08
CA ILE A 98 3.33 -14.08 -5.73
C ILE A 98 2.75 -15.26 -6.49
N LEU A 99 3.02 -15.36 -7.80
CA LEU A 99 2.56 -16.49 -8.62
C LEU A 99 3.14 -17.84 -8.14
N HIS A 100 4.40 -17.86 -7.70
CA HIS A 100 5.00 -19.06 -7.12
C HIS A 100 4.42 -19.43 -5.73
N LEU A 101 4.04 -18.44 -4.93
CA LEU A 101 3.46 -18.65 -3.60
C LEU A 101 1.96 -18.96 -3.64
N TYR A 102 1.30 -18.74 -4.79
CA TYR A 102 -0.13 -18.92 -4.93
C TYR A 102 -0.55 -20.35 -4.61
N THR A 103 -1.38 -20.48 -3.58
CA THR A 103 -1.93 -21.75 -3.11
C THR A 103 -3.44 -21.78 -3.40
N PRO A 104 -3.89 -22.65 -4.32
CA PRO A 104 -5.31 -22.88 -4.59
C PRO A 104 -6.07 -23.29 -3.34
N VAL A 105 -7.26 -22.73 -3.15
CA VAL A 105 -8.11 -22.97 -1.95
C VAL A 105 -9.33 -23.84 -2.25
N ASN A 106 -9.67 -24.07 -3.52
CA ASN A 106 -10.79 -24.93 -3.92
C ASN A 106 -10.40 -25.82 -5.11
N GLU A 107 -11.21 -26.85 -5.36
CA GLU A 107 -10.96 -27.86 -6.41
C GLU A 107 -11.03 -27.30 -7.84
N PHE A 108 -11.62 -26.11 -8.02
CA PHE A 108 -11.75 -25.45 -9.32
C PHE A 108 -10.51 -24.63 -9.69
N GLU A 109 -9.63 -24.35 -8.73
CA GLU A 109 -8.37 -23.65 -8.92
C GLU A 109 -7.21 -24.64 -9.11
N GLY A 110 -6.50 -24.50 -10.23
CA GLY A 110 -5.24 -25.20 -10.47
C GLY A 110 -4.07 -24.44 -9.86
N ARG A 111 -3.00 -25.15 -9.48
CA ARG A 111 -1.71 -24.50 -9.19
C ARG A 111 -1.21 -23.76 -10.41
N VAL A 112 -0.56 -22.62 -10.20
CA VAL A 112 0.10 -21.88 -11.28
C VAL A 112 1.26 -22.71 -11.80
N THR A 113 1.29 -22.94 -13.11
CA THR A 113 2.35 -23.77 -13.73
C THR A 113 3.63 -22.97 -13.91
N VAL A 114 4.78 -23.64 -13.86
CA VAL A 114 6.08 -23.00 -14.13
C VAL A 114 6.14 -22.43 -15.55
N ALA A 115 5.47 -23.07 -16.52
CA ALA A 115 5.37 -22.58 -17.89
C ALA A 115 4.63 -21.24 -17.96
N PHE A 116 3.50 -21.10 -17.25
CA PHE A 116 2.77 -19.83 -17.14
C PHE A 116 3.64 -18.74 -16.52
N ILE A 117 4.36 -19.04 -15.44
CA ILE A 117 5.22 -18.06 -14.78
C ILE A 117 6.36 -17.58 -15.71
N ARG A 118 6.99 -18.50 -16.45
CA ARG A 118 8.01 -18.14 -17.46
C ARG A 118 7.44 -17.26 -18.56
N HIS A 119 6.21 -17.51 -18.97
CA HIS A 119 5.53 -16.67 -19.95
C HIS A 119 5.30 -15.26 -19.42
N VAL A 120 4.76 -15.11 -18.19
CA VAL A 120 4.64 -13.81 -17.51
C VAL A 120 6.00 -13.11 -17.44
N GLN A 121 7.07 -13.80 -17.04
CA GLN A 121 8.43 -13.23 -16.97
C GLN A 121 8.94 -12.69 -18.31
N THR A 122 8.57 -13.33 -19.41
CA THR A 122 9.06 -12.98 -20.75
C THR A 122 8.30 -11.78 -21.33
N HIS A 123 7.02 -11.66 -21.01
CA HIS A 123 6.12 -10.62 -21.50
C HIS A 123 5.98 -9.41 -20.56
N PHE A 124 6.47 -9.51 -19.32
CA PHE A 124 6.45 -8.39 -18.39
C PHE A 124 7.30 -7.24 -18.93
N GLN A 125 6.69 -6.06 -19.09
CA GLN A 125 7.41 -4.90 -19.60
C GLN A 125 8.52 -4.49 -18.63
N LYS A 126 9.73 -4.23 -19.15
CA LYS A 126 10.93 -3.82 -18.39
C LYS A 126 10.83 -2.45 -17.71
N GLN A 127 9.64 -1.83 -17.65
CA GLN A 127 9.51 -0.45 -17.14
C GLN A 127 9.83 -0.33 -15.64
N ASN A 128 9.70 -1.41 -14.85
CA ASN A 128 10.03 -1.46 -13.42
C ASN A 128 11.08 -2.55 -13.11
N ASP A 129 12.25 -2.46 -13.74
CA ASP A 129 13.37 -3.43 -13.64
C ASP A 129 14.17 -3.30 -12.31
N SER A 130 13.52 -2.86 -11.23
CA SER A 130 14.16 -2.88 -9.92
C SER A 130 14.28 -4.32 -9.43
N SER A 131 15.49 -4.74 -9.07
CA SER A 131 15.76 -6.04 -8.46
C SER A 131 15.28 -6.13 -7.00
N GLN A 132 14.54 -5.14 -6.52
CA GLN A 132 14.04 -5.08 -5.16
C GLN A 132 12.74 -5.90 -5.04
N LEU A 133 12.81 -6.97 -4.24
CA LEU A 133 11.64 -7.80 -3.91
C LEU A 133 10.78 -7.15 -2.83
N LEU A 134 11.39 -6.68 -1.74
CA LEU A 134 10.70 -6.16 -0.56
C LEU A 134 10.65 -4.64 -0.55
N LEU A 135 9.55 -4.06 -0.09
CA LEU A 135 9.44 -2.62 0.14
C LEU A 135 10.25 -2.22 1.39
N ASP A 136 10.88 -1.05 1.35
CA ASP A 136 11.60 -0.50 2.49
C ASP A 136 10.62 0.06 3.53
N THR A 137 10.43 -0.66 4.63
CA THR A 137 9.53 -0.22 5.72
C THR A 137 10.06 1.01 6.46
N LYS A 138 11.33 1.38 6.29
CA LYS A 138 11.95 2.56 6.91
C LYS A 138 11.92 3.79 6.01
N TYR A 139 11.43 3.67 4.78
CA TYR A 139 11.33 4.80 3.87
C TYR A 139 10.40 5.88 4.46
N LEU A 140 10.86 7.13 4.39
CA LEU A 140 10.12 8.31 4.86
C LEU A 140 9.89 9.26 3.69
N PHE A 141 8.63 9.67 3.47
CA PHE A 141 8.37 10.76 2.55
C PHE A 141 8.96 12.08 3.09
N PRO A 142 9.56 12.92 2.23
CA PRO A 142 9.96 14.27 2.63
C PRO A 142 8.79 15.05 3.22
N VAL A 143 9.01 15.69 4.37
CA VAL A 143 7.99 16.47 5.07
C VAL A 143 8.11 17.95 4.71
N PHE A 144 6.97 18.57 4.42
CA PHE A 144 6.85 19.99 4.13
C PHE A 144 6.02 20.69 5.20
N PHE A 145 6.59 21.72 5.83
CA PHE A 145 5.87 22.58 6.77
C PHE A 145 5.42 23.84 6.03
N ARG A 146 4.17 23.82 5.53
CA ARG A 146 3.59 24.99 4.89
C ARG A 146 3.25 26.04 5.93
N TYR A 147 3.47 27.30 5.59
CA TYR A 147 2.98 28.41 6.40
C TYR A 147 1.45 28.28 6.56
N ASN A 148 1.00 28.26 7.81
CA ASN A 148 -0.40 28.20 8.18
C ASN A 148 -0.65 29.29 9.24
N PRO A 149 -1.12 30.48 8.83
CA PRO A 149 -1.30 31.59 9.75
C PRO A 149 -2.33 31.23 10.83
N SER A 150 -2.09 31.72 12.05
CA SER A 150 -3.05 31.63 13.14
C SER A 150 -3.91 32.90 13.16
N SER A 151 -5.21 32.75 13.43
CA SER A 151 -6.10 33.87 13.73
C SER A 151 -6.00 34.35 15.18
N ILE A 152 -5.21 33.68 16.02
CA ILE A 152 -5.03 34.01 17.43
C ILE A 152 -4.19 35.28 17.55
N THR A 153 -4.73 36.28 18.23
CA THR A 153 -4.00 37.50 18.60
C THR A 153 -3.20 37.26 19.88
N LEU A 154 -1.95 37.70 19.92
CA LEU A 154 -1.06 37.51 21.07
C LEU A 154 -1.63 38.14 22.35
N ASP A 155 -2.29 39.30 22.21
CA ASP A 155 -2.93 40.02 23.31
C ASP A 155 -4.10 39.26 23.95
N SER A 156 -4.66 38.24 23.29
CA SER A 156 -5.74 37.41 23.85
C SER A 156 -5.24 36.18 24.62
N ILE A 157 -3.95 35.86 24.52
CA ILE A 157 -3.37 34.66 25.13
C ILE A 157 -3.20 34.87 26.64
N HIS A 158 -3.66 33.89 27.42
CA HIS A 158 -3.49 33.84 28.88
C HIS A 158 -2.76 32.55 29.25
N VAL A 159 -1.87 32.61 30.22
CA VAL A 159 -1.10 31.45 30.70
C VAL A 159 -1.91 30.73 31.78
N PRO A 160 -2.29 29.45 31.60
CA PRO A 160 -2.98 28.70 32.64
C PRO A 160 -2.13 28.53 33.91
N ALA A 161 -2.74 28.71 35.09
CA ALA A 161 -2.06 28.58 36.38
C ALA A 161 -1.42 27.19 36.59
N CYS A 162 -2.03 26.14 36.03
CA CYS A 162 -1.50 24.77 36.11
C CYS A 162 -0.13 24.57 35.45
N LEU A 163 0.35 25.53 34.65
CA LEU A 163 1.69 25.51 34.08
C LEU A 163 2.76 26.01 35.06
N ASN A 164 2.38 26.55 36.22
CA ASN A 164 3.27 27.08 37.26
C ASN A 164 4.29 28.12 36.72
N LEU A 165 3.83 28.99 35.82
CA LEU A 165 4.63 30.04 35.18
C LEU A 165 4.34 31.44 35.77
N GLU A 166 4.09 31.51 37.08
CA GLU A 166 3.70 32.77 37.77
C GLU A 166 4.80 33.84 37.77
N PHE A 167 6.05 33.44 37.48
CA PHE A 167 7.17 34.37 37.31
C PHE A 167 7.12 35.14 35.99
N LEU A 168 6.26 34.76 35.03
CA LEU A 168 6.09 35.45 33.76
C LEU A 168 5.04 36.57 33.90
N ASN A 169 5.38 37.75 33.37
CA ASN A 169 4.44 38.86 33.25
C ASN A 169 4.09 39.07 31.78
N LYS A 170 2.80 39.23 31.47
CA LYS A 170 2.34 39.63 30.14
C LYS A 170 2.62 41.13 29.96
N VAL A 171 3.24 41.48 28.84
CA VAL A 171 3.57 42.86 28.45
C VAL A 171 2.74 43.23 27.24
#